data_AF-A0AAW7AUW9-F1
#
_entry.id   AF-A0AAW7AUW9-F1
#
_cell.length_a   1.000
_cell.length_b   1.000
_cell.length_c   1.000
_cell.angle_alpha   90.00
_cell.angle_beta   90.00
_cell.angle_gamma   90.00
#
_symmetry.space_group_name_H-M   'P 1'
#
loop_
_entity.id
_entity.type
_entity.pdbx_description
1 polymer ?
#
loop_
_entity_poly.entity_id
_entity_poly.type
_entity_poly.pdbx_seq_one_letter_code
_entity_poly.pdbx_strand_id
1 'polypeptide(L)'
;MDVEIFGRKVWIHGIQGRVSGLRSWTETHTTTSGGQVRDCGPGGLQVDAPRVNVHTTHHQSFWVIAPSGREWQGRGNYPLREGQEVRVLWAGLDGQTTTGHVVMHNRTLQKFWTNPVDLPRALTFHGIKRLTLKYLAVLAVVFGVSLYFPLTYSDAGTGAFFKGLFACLVLVAIGAMHRMRMIRDNQSEALAVIQKAVANNPKLQQSLSA
;
A
#
# COMPACT_ATOMS: atom_id res chain seq x y z
N MET A 1 -8.10 19.35 12.47
CA MET A 1 -6.95 19.68 13.35
C MET A 1 -5.71 19.53 12.51
N ASP A 2 -4.74 20.42 12.62
CA ASP A 2 -3.48 20.30 11.87
C ASP A 2 -2.37 19.74 12.75
N VAL A 3 -1.58 18.83 12.19
CA VAL A 3 -0.44 18.17 12.83
C VAL A 3 0.74 18.24 11.87
N GLU A 4 1.93 18.48 12.39
CA GLU A 4 3.14 18.45 11.58
C GLU A 4 3.73 17.03 11.54
N ILE A 5 3.88 16.48 10.33
CA ILE A 5 4.50 15.17 10.09
C ILE A 5 5.58 15.35 9.04
N PHE A 6 6.82 14.98 9.36
CA PHE A 6 7.99 15.15 8.47
C PHE A 6 8.16 16.57 7.91
N GLY A 7 7.90 17.59 8.73
CA GLY A 7 8.00 19.00 8.32
C GLY A 7 6.84 19.49 7.44
N ARG A 8 5.73 18.74 7.36
CA ARG A 8 4.55 19.07 6.55
C ARG A 8 3.32 19.16 7.43
N LYS A 9 2.50 20.19 7.21
CA LYS A 9 1.20 20.32 7.87
C LYS A 9 0.20 19.34 7.25
N VAL A 10 -0.37 18.49 8.10
CA VAL A 10 -1.35 17.46 7.77
C VAL A 10 -2.59 17.76 8.59
N TRP A 11 -3.71 17.99 7.92
CA TRP A 11 -4.99 18.10 8.61
C TRP A 11 -5.54 16.70 8.90
N ILE A 12 -6.21 16.56 10.03
CA ILE A 12 -6.87 15.36 10.49
C ILE A 12 -8.33 15.71 10.77
N HIS A 13 -9.23 14.94 10.15
CA HIS A 13 -10.66 14.97 10.38
C HIS A 13 -11.18 13.56 10.61
N GLY A 14 -12.41 13.46 11.10
CA GLY A 14 -13.02 12.17 11.29
C GLY A 14 -14.48 12.26 11.70
N ILE A 15 -15.05 11.09 11.91
CA ILE A 15 -16.42 10.91 12.37
C ILE A 15 -16.46 9.75 13.35
N GLN A 16 -17.27 9.88 14.39
CA GLN A 16 -17.58 8.83 15.33
C GLN A 16 -19.10 8.64 15.33
N GLY A 17 -19.53 7.41 15.07
CA GLY A 17 -20.94 7.12 14.87
C GLY A 17 -21.24 5.63 14.92
N ARG A 18 -22.51 5.30 14.68
CA ARG A 18 -22.96 3.91 14.56
C ARG A 18 -22.95 3.47 13.10
N VAL A 19 -22.60 2.21 12.90
CA VAL A 19 -22.68 1.56 11.60
C VAL A 19 -24.15 1.30 11.25
N SER A 20 -24.55 1.70 10.06
CA SER A 20 -25.90 1.52 9.50
C SER A 20 -25.82 1.10 8.04
N GLY A 21 -26.84 0.38 7.56
CA GLY A 21 -26.97 0.04 6.14
C GLY A 21 -25.82 -0.82 5.62
N LEU A 22 -25.34 -1.76 6.45
CA LEU A 22 -24.27 -2.69 6.12
C LEU A 22 -24.72 -3.63 5.00
N ARG A 23 -24.06 -3.56 3.84
CA ARG A 23 -24.28 -4.45 2.70
C ARG A 23 -23.00 -5.17 2.35
N SER A 24 -23.07 -6.48 2.19
CA SER A 24 -21.96 -7.32 1.73
C SER A 24 -22.40 -8.14 0.52
N TRP A 25 -21.56 -8.20 -0.50
CA TRP A 25 -21.79 -9.04 -1.67
C TRP A 25 -20.48 -9.67 -2.15
N THR A 26 -20.59 -10.70 -2.98
CA THR A 26 -19.44 -11.41 -3.55
C THR A 26 -19.57 -11.46 -5.06
N GLU A 27 -18.48 -11.18 -5.75
CA GLU A 27 -18.37 -11.30 -7.19
C GLU A 27 -17.43 -12.46 -7.52
N THR A 28 -17.95 -13.48 -8.19
CA THR A 28 -17.15 -14.64 -8.60
C THR A 28 -16.89 -14.56 -10.09
N HIS A 29 -15.61 -14.45 -10.47
CA HIS A 29 -15.16 -14.52 -11.85
C HIS A 29 -14.62 -15.93 -12.14
N THR A 30 -15.21 -16.59 -13.12
CA THR A 30 -14.78 -17.93 -13.55
C THR A 30 -14.15 -17.84 -14.92
N THR A 31 -12.90 -18.24 -15.04
CA THR A 31 -12.17 -18.32 -16.31
C THR A 31 -11.84 -19.78 -16.59
N THR A 32 -12.32 -20.30 -17.73
CA THR A 32 -12.07 -21.68 -18.14
C THR A 32 -11.13 -21.69 -19.34
N SER A 33 -10.04 -22.46 -19.26
CA SER A 33 -9.25 -22.81 -20.45
C SER A 33 -9.87 -24.02 -21.14
N GLY A 34 -9.93 -24.02 -22.47
CA GLY A 34 -10.30 -25.21 -23.24
C GLY A 34 -9.33 -26.36 -22.96
N GLY A 35 -9.83 -27.60 -23.03
CA GLY A 35 -8.98 -28.79 -23.04
C GLY A 35 -8.63 -29.16 -24.48
N GLN A 36 -7.42 -29.66 -24.70
CA GLN A 36 -7.00 -30.14 -26.02
C GLN A 36 -6.40 -31.52 -25.89
N VAL A 37 -6.79 -32.42 -26.80
CA VAL A 37 -6.09 -33.67 -27.02
C VAL A 37 -5.29 -33.52 -28.32
N ARG A 38 -3.98 -33.79 -28.27
CA ARG A 38 -3.10 -33.82 -29.44
C ARG A 38 -2.55 -35.22 -29.61
N ASP A 39 -2.63 -35.74 -30.83
CA ASP A 39 -1.91 -36.94 -31.23
C ASP A 39 -0.43 -36.58 -31.44
N CYS A 40 0.46 -37.30 -30.77
CA CYS A 40 1.91 -37.09 -30.80
C CYS A 40 2.66 -38.17 -31.60
N GLY A 41 1.95 -39.06 -32.32
CA GLY A 41 2.53 -40.14 -33.11
C GLY A 41 2.06 -41.53 -32.66
N PRO A 42 2.61 -42.62 -33.23
CA PRO A 42 2.07 -43.96 -33.06
C PRO A 42 1.99 -44.39 -31.59
N GLY A 43 0.76 -44.39 -31.05
CA GLY A 43 0.45 -44.80 -29.68
C GLY A 43 0.57 -43.72 -28.60
N GLY A 44 0.86 -42.46 -28.96
CA GLY A 44 1.06 -41.37 -27.99
C GLY A 44 -0.02 -40.28 -28.09
N LEU A 45 -0.81 -40.10 -27.02
CA LEU A 45 -1.76 -38.97 -26.88
C LEU A 45 -1.28 -38.03 -25.78
N GLN A 46 -1.21 -36.73 -26.09
CA GLN A 46 -1.05 -35.67 -25.09
C GLN A 46 -2.42 -35.05 -24.78
N VAL A 47 -2.80 -35.08 -23.50
CA VAL A 47 -4.06 -34.51 -23.02
C VAL A 47 -3.77 -33.31 -22.13
N ASP A 48 -4.13 -32.12 -22.62
CA ASP A 48 -4.17 -30.91 -21.82
C ASP A 48 -5.58 -30.75 -21.26
N ALA A 49 -5.75 -31.09 -19.98
CA ALA A 49 -7.04 -30.98 -19.30
C ALA A 49 -7.48 -29.50 -19.20
N PRO A 50 -8.79 -29.21 -19.33
CA PRO A 50 -9.30 -27.86 -19.10
C PRO A 50 -9.02 -27.43 -17.66
N ARG A 51 -8.59 -26.18 -17.48
CA ARG A 51 -8.37 -25.57 -16.17
C ARG A 51 -9.47 -24.57 -15.91
N VAL A 52 -10.13 -24.72 -14.77
CA VAL A 52 -11.12 -23.76 -14.28
C VAL A 52 -10.46 -22.94 -13.18
N ASN A 53 -10.23 -21.67 -13.44
CA ASN A 53 -9.77 -20.71 -12.45
C ASN A 53 -10.98 -19.93 -11.92
N VAL A 54 -11.18 -19.98 -10.60
CA VAL A 54 -12.26 -19.25 -9.93
C VAL A 54 -11.62 -18.19 -9.05
N HIS A 55 -12.01 -16.93 -9.25
CA HIS A 55 -11.58 -15.81 -8.44
C HIS A 55 -12.80 -15.16 -7.79
N THR A 56 -12.86 -15.17 -6.45
CA THR A 56 -13.96 -14.57 -5.70
C THR A 56 -13.50 -13.30 -5.01
N THR A 57 -14.15 -12.18 -5.32
CA THR A 57 -13.93 -10.88 -4.70
C THR A 57 -15.06 -10.60 -3.72
N HIS A 58 -14.72 -10.29 -2.48
CA HIS A 58 -15.67 -9.86 -1.47
C HIS A 58 -15.77 -8.33 -1.47
N HIS A 59 -16.98 -7.82 -1.37
CA HIS A 59 -17.26 -6.40 -1.29
C HIS A 59 -18.16 -6.09 -0.11
N GLN A 60 -17.96 -4.93 0.49
CA GLN A 60 -18.77 -4.46 1.60
C GLN A 60 -18.88 -2.94 1.57
N SER A 61 -20.08 -2.43 1.82
CA SER A 61 -20.38 -1.01 1.98
C SER A 61 -21.22 -0.77 3.22
N PHE A 62 -21.03 0.38 3.85
CA PHE A 62 -21.73 0.75 5.08
C PHE A 62 -21.73 2.25 5.27
N TRP A 63 -22.64 2.73 6.11
CA TRP A 63 -22.68 4.11 6.56
C TRP A 63 -22.25 4.20 8.01
N VAL A 64 -21.53 5.26 8.35
CA VAL A 64 -21.25 5.66 9.73
C VAL A 64 -22.03 6.94 9.98
N ILE A 65 -23.00 6.86 10.89
CA ILE A 65 -23.89 7.97 11.22
C ILE A 65 -23.54 8.48 12.61
N ALA A 66 -23.06 9.71 12.71
CA ALA A 66 -22.74 10.37 13.97
C ALA A 66 -24.03 10.78 14.71
N PRO A 67 -23.98 10.95 16.05
CA PRO A 67 -25.12 11.47 16.82
C PRO A 67 -25.65 12.82 16.34
N SER A 68 -24.81 13.62 15.67
CA SER A 68 -25.20 14.90 15.08
C SER A 68 -25.91 14.80 13.73
N GLY A 69 -26.04 13.60 13.16
CA GLY A 69 -26.59 13.39 11.83
C GLY A 69 -25.58 13.52 10.69
N ARG A 70 -24.29 13.76 10.98
CA ARG A 70 -23.23 13.66 9.95
C ARG A 70 -23.13 12.20 9.49
N GLU A 71 -23.01 12.01 8.18
CA GLU A 71 -22.91 10.68 7.57
C GLU A 71 -21.61 10.53 6.80
N TRP A 72 -21.06 9.32 6.82
CA TRP A 72 -19.91 8.96 6.01
C TRP A 72 -20.11 7.56 5.43
N GLN A 73 -19.89 7.41 4.11
CA GLN A 73 -19.97 6.12 3.45
C GLN A 73 -18.59 5.44 3.43
N GLY A 74 -18.52 4.26 4.03
CA GLY A 74 -17.37 3.38 3.97
C GLY A 74 -17.52 2.32 2.89
N ARG A 75 -16.41 1.98 2.25
CA ARG A 75 -16.27 0.79 1.40
C ARG A 75 -15.02 0.02 1.82
N GLY A 76 -15.15 -1.29 1.89
CA GLY A 76 -14.06 -2.19 2.24
C GLY A 76 -14.50 -3.30 3.18
N ASN A 77 -13.74 -4.38 3.18
CA ASN A 77 -14.05 -5.58 3.96
C ASN A 77 -13.55 -5.45 5.38
N TYR A 78 -14.42 -5.01 6.27
CA TYR A 78 -14.17 -4.88 7.69
C TYR A 78 -15.15 -5.76 8.47
N PRO A 79 -14.71 -6.46 9.53
CA PRO A 79 -15.58 -7.27 10.36
C PRO A 79 -16.42 -6.39 11.29
N LEU A 80 -17.28 -5.57 10.69
CA LEU A 80 -18.25 -4.69 11.32
C LEU A 80 -19.63 -5.35 11.32
N ARG A 81 -20.45 -4.99 12.30
CA ARG A 81 -21.87 -5.31 12.36
C ARG A 81 -22.67 -4.03 12.53
N GLU A 82 -23.91 -4.06 12.05
CA GLU A 82 -24.83 -2.95 12.22
C GLU A 82 -25.04 -2.63 13.70
N GLY A 83 -25.16 -1.34 14.02
CA GLY A 83 -25.29 -0.83 15.39
C GLY A 83 -23.98 -0.68 16.17
N GLN A 84 -22.85 -1.21 15.69
CA GLN A 84 -21.55 -1.03 16.34
C GLN A 84 -21.07 0.41 16.25
N GLU A 85 -20.37 0.89 17.29
CA GLU A 85 -19.80 2.22 17.31
C GLU A 85 -18.40 2.20 16.68
N VAL A 86 -18.21 3.04 15.67
CA VAL A 86 -16.98 3.13 14.89
C VAL A 86 -16.53 4.58 14.84
N ARG A 87 -15.21 4.76 14.94
CA ARG A 87 -14.50 6.01 14.68
C ARG A 87 -13.71 5.86 13.40
N VAL A 88 -13.96 6.73 12.44
CA VAL A 88 -13.23 6.80 11.17
C VAL A 88 -12.45 8.11 11.16
N LEU A 89 -11.17 8.02 10.79
CA LEU A 89 -10.26 9.16 10.69
C LEU A 89 -9.69 9.19 9.28
N TRP A 90 -9.61 10.37 8.69
CA TRP A 90 -8.92 10.62 7.45
C TRP A 90 -7.96 11.80 7.65
N ALA A 91 -6.81 11.72 6.98
CA ALA A 91 -5.75 12.71 7.11
C ALA A 91 -5.25 13.11 5.73
N GLY A 92 -5.14 14.41 5.49
CA GLY A 92 -4.75 14.98 4.21
C GLY A 92 -3.69 16.06 4.36
N LEU A 93 -3.01 16.37 3.27
CA LEU A 93 -2.18 17.57 3.20
C LEU A 93 -3.07 18.79 2.96
N ASP A 94 -2.63 19.93 3.45
CA ASP A 94 -3.32 21.19 3.24
C ASP A 94 -3.58 21.45 1.74
N GLY A 95 -4.81 21.84 1.41
CA GLY A 95 -5.29 22.01 0.04
C GLY A 95 -5.53 20.73 -0.77
N GLN A 96 -5.36 19.53 -0.21
CA GLN A 96 -5.68 18.27 -0.89
C GLN A 96 -6.97 17.64 -0.39
N THR A 97 -7.82 17.18 -1.30
CA THR A 97 -8.97 16.32 -0.98
C THR A 97 -8.50 14.88 -0.82
N THR A 98 -8.87 14.25 0.29
CA THR A 98 -8.58 12.83 0.53
C THR A 98 -9.83 12.00 0.36
N THR A 99 -9.78 11.03 -0.54
CA THR A 99 -10.82 10.02 -0.71
C THR A 99 -10.40 8.77 0.06
N GLY A 100 -11.07 8.46 1.16
CA GLY A 100 -10.79 7.25 1.95
C GLY A 100 -10.69 7.52 3.45
N HIS A 101 -10.06 6.58 4.17
CA HIS A 101 -9.82 6.70 5.60
C HIS A 101 -8.46 6.14 5.96
N VAL A 102 -7.75 6.81 6.85
CA VAL A 102 -6.41 6.42 7.29
C VAL A 102 -6.49 5.44 8.47
N VAL A 103 -7.46 5.65 9.37
CA VAL A 103 -7.69 4.80 10.53
C VAL A 103 -9.18 4.56 10.71
N MET A 104 -9.56 3.31 10.97
CA MET A 104 -10.89 2.94 11.42
C MET A 104 -10.78 2.16 12.73
N HIS A 105 -11.51 2.59 13.75
CA HIS A 105 -11.51 1.98 15.07
C HIS A 105 -12.93 1.61 15.48
N ASN A 106 -13.20 0.31 15.57
CA ASN A 106 -14.42 -0.20 16.16
C ASN A 106 -14.29 -0.16 17.68
N ARG A 107 -15.03 0.75 18.32
CA ARG A 107 -15.02 0.95 19.77
C ARG A 107 -15.79 -0.15 20.51
N THR A 108 -16.75 -0.81 19.86
CA THR A 108 -17.49 -1.92 20.45
C THR A 108 -16.59 -3.15 20.63
N LEU A 109 -15.76 -3.46 19.62
CA LEU A 109 -14.86 -4.62 19.64
C LEU A 109 -13.41 -4.29 20.00
N GLN A 110 -13.07 -3.01 20.22
CA GLN A 110 -11.70 -2.52 20.42
C GLN A 110 -10.73 -2.98 19.32
N LYS A 111 -11.23 -3.08 18.08
CA LYS A 111 -10.46 -3.48 16.90
C LYS A 111 -10.17 -2.27 16.04
N PHE A 112 -8.93 -2.14 15.59
CA PHE A 112 -8.50 -1.05 14.73
C PHE A 112 -7.96 -1.59 13.40
N TRP A 113 -8.20 -0.82 12.34
CA TRP A 113 -7.68 -1.05 11.00
C TRP A 113 -7.05 0.24 10.52
N THR A 114 -5.95 0.12 9.78
CA THR A 114 -5.28 1.26 9.17
C THR A 114 -5.17 0.99 7.68
N ASN A 115 -5.41 2.03 6.88
CA ASN A 115 -5.21 1.95 5.43
C ASN A 115 -4.06 2.87 5.03
N PRO A 116 -2.83 2.33 4.94
CA PRO A 116 -1.66 3.15 4.62
C PRO A 116 -1.63 3.61 3.16
N VAL A 117 -2.53 3.10 2.31
CA VAL A 117 -2.68 3.54 0.90
C VAL A 117 -3.34 4.92 0.83
N ASP A 118 -4.21 5.22 1.79
CA ASP A 118 -4.96 6.49 1.84
C ASP A 118 -4.13 7.62 2.50
N LEU A 119 -2.92 7.32 2.97
CA LEU A 119 -1.97 8.34 3.42
C LEU A 119 -1.49 9.20 2.25
N PRO A 120 -1.34 10.53 2.44
CA PRO A 120 -0.76 11.40 1.44
C PRO A 120 0.58 10.87 0.92
N ARG A 121 0.71 10.70 -0.41
CA ARG A 121 1.92 10.17 -1.05
C ARG A 121 3.19 10.93 -0.62
N ALA A 122 3.09 12.23 -0.37
CA ALA A 122 4.23 13.01 0.08
C ALA A 122 4.75 12.64 1.49
N LEU A 123 3.93 12.03 2.36
CA LEU A 123 4.38 11.43 3.62
C LEU A 123 4.99 10.06 3.36
N THR A 124 4.31 9.21 2.58
CA THR A 124 4.77 7.85 2.23
C THR A 124 6.12 7.85 1.54
N PHE A 125 6.33 8.75 0.58
CA PHE A 125 7.57 8.84 -0.20
C PHE A 125 8.59 9.85 0.36
N HIS A 126 8.46 10.25 1.63
CA HIS A 126 9.44 11.12 2.28
C HIS A 126 10.85 10.49 2.27
N GLY A 127 11.88 11.29 2.02
CA GLY A 127 13.29 10.83 2.03
C GLY A 127 13.74 9.99 0.82
N ILE A 128 12.82 9.47 0.00
CA ILE A 128 13.15 8.55 -1.11
C ILE A 128 14.05 9.20 -2.16
N LYS A 129 13.87 10.49 -2.46
CA LYS A 129 14.74 11.21 -3.43
C LYS A 129 16.21 11.16 -3.03
N ARG A 130 16.51 11.34 -1.73
CA ARG A 130 17.88 11.29 -1.20
C ARG A 130 18.44 9.88 -1.27
N LEU A 131 17.61 8.88 -1.00
CA LEU A 131 18.00 7.47 -1.09
C LEU A 131 18.29 7.08 -2.56
N THR A 132 17.40 7.44 -3.49
CA THR A 132 17.57 7.15 -4.92
C THR A 132 18.83 7.81 -5.47
N LEU A 133 19.14 9.04 -5.06
CA LEU A 133 20.36 9.73 -5.49
C LEU A 133 21.63 8.98 -5.02
N LYS A 134 21.65 8.50 -3.76
CA LYS A 134 22.77 7.72 -3.22
C LYS A 134 23.00 6.43 -4.01
N TYR A 135 21.93 5.65 -4.26
CA TYR A 135 22.06 4.41 -5.04
C TYR A 135 22.43 4.67 -6.49
N LEU A 136 21.91 5.73 -7.10
CA LEU A 136 22.29 6.13 -8.47
C LEU A 136 23.77 6.50 -8.57
N ALA A 137 24.31 7.22 -7.59
CA ALA A 137 25.74 7.55 -7.54
C ALA A 137 26.61 6.30 -7.40
N VAL A 138 26.24 5.35 -6.54
CA VAL A 138 26.96 4.07 -6.38
C VAL A 138 26.88 3.24 -7.67
N LEU A 139 25.71 3.17 -8.31
CA LEU A 139 25.52 2.51 -9.60
C LEU A 139 26.41 3.12 -10.69
N ALA A 140 26.47 4.45 -10.78
CA ALA A 140 27.31 5.13 -11.75
C ALA A 140 28.80 4.81 -11.58
N VAL A 141 29.28 4.74 -10.33
CA VAL A 141 30.66 4.36 -10.02
C VAL A 141 30.93 2.89 -10.41
N VAL A 142 30.07 1.97 -9.99
CA VAL A 142 30.24 0.53 -10.29
C VAL A 142 30.17 0.28 -11.79
N PHE A 143 29.23 0.90 -12.49
CA PHE A 143 29.10 0.78 -13.93
C PHE A 143 30.31 1.38 -14.65
N GLY A 144 30.76 2.57 -14.25
CA GLY A 144 31.94 3.22 -14.83
C GLY A 144 33.21 2.38 -14.70
N VAL A 145 33.45 1.79 -13.52
CA VAL A 145 34.59 0.88 -13.31
C VAL A 145 34.46 -0.37 -14.18
N SER A 146 33.26 -0.94 -14.25
CA SER A 146 32.99 -2.15 -15.04
C SER A 146 33.16 -1.97 -16.54
N LEU A 147 33.01 -0.74 -17.04
CA LEU A 147 33.19 -0.36 -18.44
C LEU A 147 34.64 0.04 -18.73
N TYR A 148 35.33 0.67 -17.78
CA TYR A 148 36.72 1.09 -17.90
C TYR A 148 37.68 -0.09 -18.09
N PHE A 149 37.60 -1.12 -17.24
CA PHE A 149 38.52 -2.27 -17.29
C PHE A 149 38.59 -3.00 -18.64
N PRO A 150 37.48 -3.38 -19.29
CA PRO A 150 37.52 -4.03 -20.60
C PRO A 150 37.91 -3.08 -21.73
N LEU A 151 37.75 -1.76 -21.58
CA LEU A 151 38.21 -0.76 -22.55
C LEU A 151 39.73 -0.55 -22.49
N THR A 152 40.35 -0.68 -21.32
CA THR A 152 41.79 -0.43 -21.14
C THR A 152 42.65 -1.69 -21.12
N TYR A 153 42.09 -2.85 -20.79
CA TYR A 153 42.82 -4.13 -20.69
C TYR A 153 42.15 -5.20 -21.56
N SER A 154 42.76 -5.53 -22.70
CA SER A 154 42.24 -6.47 -23.70
C SER A 154 42.02 -7.89 -23.17
N ASP A 155 42.81 -8.32 -22.19
CA ASP A 155 42.89 -9.73 -21.78
C ASP A 155 41.86 -10.11 -20.71
N ALA A 156 41.10 -9.14 -20.18
CA ALA A 156 40.04 -9.34 -19.18
C ALA A 156 38.61 -9.22 -19.74
N GLY A 157 38.47 -9.02 -21.06
CA GLY A 157 37.46 -8.19 -21.73
C GLY A 157 35.97 -8.54 -21.59
N THR A 158 35.60 -9.74 -21.14
CA THR A 158 34.17 -10.13 -21.02
C THR A 158 33.75 -10.49 -19.59
N GLY A 159 34.59 -11.22 -18.85
CA GLY A 159 34.25 -11.67 -17.49
C GLY A 159 34.09 -10.52 -16.50
N ALA A 160 34.93 -9.49 -16.58
CA ALA A 160 34.84 -8.31 -15.71
C ALA A 160 33.57 -7.50 -15.98
N PHE A 161 33.19 -7.35 -17.25
CA PHE A 161 31.97 -6.66 -17.66
C PHE A 161 30.71 -7.34 -17.11
N PHE A 162 30.59 -8.68 -17.27
CA PHE A 162 29.44 -9.42 -16.75
C PHE A 162 29.34 -9.41 -15.23
N LYS A 163 30.47 -9.47 -14.50
CA LYS A 163 30.49 -9.33 -13.03
C LYS A 163 30.01 -7.94 -12.61
N GLY A 164 30.42 -6.91 -13.33
CA GLY A 164 29.98 -5.53 -13.13
C GLY A 164 28.48 -5.32 -13.36
N LEU A 165 27.96 -5.89 -14.46
CA LEU A 165 26.54 -5.87 -14.78
C LEU A 165 25.72 -6.60 -13.70
N PHE A 166 26.19 -7.76 -13.26
CA PHE A 166 25.54 -8.51 -12.17
C PHE A 166 25.54 -7.72 -10.85
N ALA A 167 26.65 -7.06 -10.50
CA ALA A 167 26.72 -6.19 -9.32
C ALA A 167 25.71 -5.02 -9.42
N CYS A 168 25.52 -4.43 -10.60
CA CYS A 168 24.50 -3.41 -10.82
C CYS A 168 23.08 -3.96 -10.57
N LEU A 169 22.76 -5.15 -11.09
CA LEU A 169 21.46 -5.79 -10.86
C LEU A 169 21.19 -6.05 -9.37
N VAL A 170 22.19 -6.54 -8.64
CA VAL A 170 22.10 -6.77 -7.20
C VAL A 170 21.88 -5.45 -6.44
N LEU A 171 22.60 -4.39 -6.80
CA LEU A 171 22.43 -3.07 -6.18
C LEU A 171 21.05 -2.46 -6.44
N VAL A 172 20.50 -2.66 -7.64
CA VAL A 172 19.11 -2.25 -7.96
C VAL A 172 18.12 -3.01 -7.08
N ALA A 173 18.29 -4.32 -6.90
CA ALA A 173 17.44 -5.13 -6.04
C ALA A 173 17.53 -4.69 -4.56
N ILE A 174 18.74 -4.45 -4.05
CA ILE A 174 18.96 -3.93 -2.69
C ILE A 174 18.32 -2.55 -2.52
N GLY A 175 18.51 -1.64 -3.48
CA GLY A 175 17.91 -0.32 -3.46
C GLY A 175 16.38 -0.38 -3.47
N ALA A 176 15.79 -1.29 -4.24
CA ALA A 176 14.35 -1.52 -4.27
C ALA A 176 13.82 -2.03 -2.91
N MET A 177 14.50 -3.03 -2.31
CA MET A 177 14.13 -3.53 -0.98
C MET A 177 14.22 -2.44 0.09
N HIS A 178 15.28 -1.62 0.07
CA HIS A 178 15.46 -0.54 1.03
C HIS A 178 14.39 0.55 0.86
N ARG A 179 14.03 0.88 -0.39
CA ARG A 179 12.91 1.78 -0.69
C ARG A 179 11.60 1.24 -0.13
N MET A 180 11.32 -0.05 -0.28
CA MET A 180 10.10 -0.66 0.27
C MET A 180 10.07 -0.61 1.80
N ARG A 181 11.21 -0.85 2.47
CA ARG A 181 11.32 -0.72 3.93
C ARG A 181 11.05 0.70 4.40
N MET A 182 11.72 1.69 3.79
CA MET A 182 11.53 3.11 4.12
C MET A 182 10.08 3.56 3.93
N ILE A 183 9.40 3.09 2.88
CA ILE A 183 7.96 3.37 2.69
C ILE A 183 7.13 2.84 3.86
N ARG A 184 7.38 1.60 4.31
CA ARG A 184 6.66 1.01 5.44
C ARG A 184 6.96 1.73 6.74
N ASP A 185 8.22 2.12 6.96
CA ASP A 185 8.64 2.84 8.16
C ASP A 185 8.01 4.25 8.21
N ASN A 186 8.02 4.97 7.08
CA ASN A 186 7.34 6.27 6.98
C ASN A 186 5.83 6.15 7.22
N GLN A 187 5.19 5.10 6.70
CA GLN A 187 3.77 4.84 6.90
C GLN A 187 3.46 4.54 8.37
N SER A 188 4.25 3.69 9.02
CA SER A 188 4.03 3.33 10.43
C SER A 188 4.25 4.53 11.36
N GLU A 189 5.30 5.33 11.11
CA GLU A 189 5.58 6.54 11.88
C GLU A 189 4.49 7.60 11.69
N ALA A 190 4.05 7.85 10.45
CA ALA A 190 2.96 8.80 10.19
C ALA A 190 1.66 8.36 10.89
N LEU A 191 1.31 7.07 10.83
CA LEU A 191 0.14 6.54 11.54
C LEU A 191 0.26 6.68 13.05
N ALA A 192 1.44 6.40 13.63
CA ALA A 192 1.68 6.54 15.05
C ALA A 192 1.53 8.00 15.51
N VAL A 193 2.04 8.96 14.73
CA VAL A 193 1.90 10.39 15.03
C VAL A 193 0.43 10.83 14.93
N ILE A 194 -0.30 10.39 13.91
CA ILE A 194 -1.74 10.67 13.77
C ILE A 194 -2.52 10.13 14.97
N GLN A 195 -2.27 8.87 15.35
CA GLN A 195 -2.95 8.25 16.49
C GLN A 195 -2.64 8.96 17.81
N LYS A 196 -1.37 9.31 18.04
CA LYS A 196 -0.95 10.06 19.22
C LYS A 196 -1.58 11.46 19.26
N ALA A 197 -1.65 12.14 18.12
CA ALA A 197 -2.28 13.46 18.02
C ALA A 197 -3.79 13.39 18.33
N VAL A 198 -4.47 12.35 17.86
CA VAL A 198 -5.90 12.14 18.14
C VAL A 198 -6.15 11.77 19.61
N ALA A 199 -5.28 10.95 20.21
CA ALA A 199 -5.39 10.59 21.62
C ALA A 199 -5.21 11.81 22.54
N ASN A 200 -4.30 12.73 22.19
CA ASN A 200 -3.92 13.86 23.02
C ASN A 200 -4.78 15.12 22.81
N ASN A 201 -5.66 15.17 21.80
CA ASN A 201 -6.48 16.34 21.53
C ASN A 201 -7.96 16.14 21.93
N PRO A 202 -8.40 16.67 23.09
CA PRO A 202 -9.79 16.52 23.54
C PRO A 202 -10.80 17.25 22.65
N LYS A 203 -10.41 18.38 22.03
CA LYS A 203 -11.28 19.12 21.10
C LYS A 203 -11.57 18.31 19.84
N LEU A 204 -10.56 17.59 19.33
CA LEU A 204 -10.76 16.70 18.20
C LEU A 204 -11.69 15.55 18.59
N GLN A 205 -11.48 14.92 19.75
CA GLN A 205 -12.36 13.86 20.23
C GLN A 205 -13.82 14.31 20.36
N GLN A 206 -14.05 15.53 20.85
CA GLN A 206 -15.39 16.13 20.88
C GLN A 206 -15.95 16.34 19.47
N SER A 207 -15.15 16.87 18.53
CA SER A 207 -15.59 17.08 17.14
C SER A 207 -15.87 15.79 16.36
N LEU A 208 -15.34 14.64 16.82
CA LEU A 208 -15.62 13.35 16.20
C LEU A 208 -17.04 12.88 16.54
N SER A 209 -17.49 13.12 17.77
CA SER A 209 -18.84 12.77 18.25
C SER A 209 -19.90 13.82 17.97
N ALA A 210 -19.49 15.07 17.74
CA ALA A 210 -20.34 16.17 17.28
C ALA A 210 -20.44 16.20 15.75
#